data_AF-A0A8S0TSW6-F1
#
_entry.id   AF-A0A8S0TSW6-F1
#
_cell.length_a   1.000
_cell.length_b   1.000
_cell.length_c   1.000
_cell.angle_alpha   90.00
_cell.angle_beta   90.00
_cell.angle_gamma   90.00
#
_symmetry.space_group_name_H-M   'P 1'
#
loop_
_entity.id
_entity.type
_entity.pdbx_description
1 polymer ?
#
loop_
_entity_poly.entity_id
_entity_poly.type
_entity_poly.pdbx_seq_one_letter_code
_entity_poly.pdbx_strand_id
1 'polypeptide(L)'
;MVSVDMLQHPEYKKFSKLTNKICHQLKEYQNNKVHEMGNRNKGTHGIKYKEIETDMQALVQLVLEETNEIDSNIKQTFLMVAKTCYYMAFFDQETIGVHISKVIFESV
;
A
#
# COMPACT_ATOMS: atom_id res chain seq x y z
N MET A 1 -20.35 -2.80 10.22
CA MET A 1 -20.43 -1.40 9.73
C MET A 1 -19.52 -0.56 10.60
N VAL A 2 -18.61 0.23 10.02
CA VAL A 2 -17.67 1.07 10.78
C VAL A 2 -18.46 2.21 11.44
N SER A 3 -18.34 2.36 12.76
CA SER A 3 -19.00 3.44 13.51
C SER A 3 -18.18 4.73 13.49
N VAL A 4 -18.82 5.88 13.76
CA VAL A 4 -18.12 7.17 13.87
C VAL A 4 -17.09 7.15 15.01
N ASP A 5 -17.42 6.53 16.13
CA ASP A 5 -16.50 6.38 17.27
C ASP A 5 -15.25 5.59 16.89
N MET A 6 -15.42 4.55 16.07
CA MET A 6 -14.32 3.77 15.55
C MET A 6 -13.39 4.59 14.64
N LEU A 7 -13.94 5.47 13.79
CA LEU A 7 -13.15 6.37 12.95
C LEU A 7 -12.33 7.37 13.78
N GLN A 8 -12.83 7.74 14.96
CA GLN A 8 -12.12 8.62 15.89
C GLN A 8 -11.07 7.89 16.73
N HIS A 9 -11.11 6.56 16.76
CA HIS A 9 -10.25 5.72 17.56
C HIS A 9 -8.76 5.94 17.22
N PRO A 10 -7.85 6.08 18.21
CA PRO A 10 -6.44 6.34 17.97
C PRO A 10 -5.76 5.29 17.09
N GLU A 11 -6.09 4.02 17.30
CA GLU A 11 -5.53 2.92 16.50
C GLU A 11 -5.98 3.02 15.04
N TYR A 12 -7.25 3.37 14.78
CA TYR A 12 -7.78 3.51 13.41
C TYR A 12 -7.07 4.66 12.70
N LYS A 13 -6.86 5.77 13.41
CA LYS A 13 -6.08 6.92 12.90
C LYS A 13 -4.63 6.55 12.64
N LYS A 14 -4.00 5.71 13.46
CA LYS A 14 -2.63 5.19 13.25
C LYS A 14 -2.56 4.40 11.95
N PHE A 15 -3.47 3.45 11.74
CA PHE A 15 -3.59 2.68 10.49
C PHE A 15 -3.83 3.58 9.27
N SER A 16 -4.81 4.48 9.36
CA SER A 16 -5.15 5.40 8.28
C SER A 16 -3.97 6.29 7.89
N LYS A 17 -3.29 6.89 8.86
CA LYS A 17 -2.12 7.74 8.62
C LYS A 17 -1.00 6.98 7.93
N LEU A 18 -0.67 5.78 8.41
CA LEU A 18 0.42 4.98 7.85
C LEU A 18 0.09 4.48 6.44
N THR A 19 -1.12 3.95 6.23
CA THR A 19 -1.57 3.47 4.91
C THR A 19 -1.61 4.59 3.89
N ASN A 20 -2.13 5.77 4.26
CA ASN A 20 -2.13 6.93 3.37
C ASN A 20 -0.72 7.39 3.01
N LYS A 21 0.20 7.44 3.98
CA LYS A 21 1.61 7.76 3.75
C LYS A 21 2.22 6.83 2.70
N ILE A 22 2.05 5.52 2.88
CA ILE A 22 2.53 4.48 1.96
C ILE A 22 1.96 4.67 0.55
N CYS A 23 0.64 4.80 0.42
CA CYS A 23 0.00 4.97 -0.88
C CYS A 23 0.44 6.26 -1.58
N HIS A 24 0.68 7.36 -0.85
CA HIS A 24 1.23 8.59 -1.41
C HIS A 24 2.67 8.40 -1.90
N GLN A 25 3.55 7.80 -1.09
CA GLN A 25 4.94 7.52 -1.47
C GLN A 25 5.00 6.61 -2.71
N LEU A 26 4.15 5.59 -2.77
CA LEU A 26 4.07 4.67 -3.91
C LEU A 26 3.55 5.34 -5.18
N LYS A 27 2.56 6.23 -5.07
CA LYS A 27 2.07 7.02 -6.20
C LYS A 27 3.15 7.96 -6.73
N GLU A 28 3.89 8.63 -5.84
CA GLU A 28 5.04 9.44 -6.25
C GLU A 28 6.13 8.60 -6.91
N TYR A 29 6.44 7.43 -6.35
CA TYR A 29 7.41 6.51 -6.91
C TYR A 29 7.02 6.08 -8.32
N GLN A 30 5.76 5.69 -8.54
CA GLN A 30 5.21 5.33 -9.84
C GLN A 30 5.35 6.47 -10.86
N ASN A 31 4.92 7.68 -10.49
CA ASN A 31 4.99 8.85 -11.37
C ASN A 31 6.43 9.15 -11.79
N ASN A 32 7.38 9.11 -10.84
CA ASN A 32 8.79 9.37 -11.13
C ASN A 32 9.40 8.27 -12.02
N LYS A 33 8.99 7.01 -11.83
CA LYS A 33 9.40 5.87 -12.68
C LYS A 33 8.99 6.06 -14.15
N VAL A 34 7.82 6.64 -14.40
CA VAL A 34 7.30 6.95 -15.75
C VAL A 34 8.07 8.11 -16.40
N HIS A 35 8.53 9.10 -15.61
CA HIS A 35 9.27 10.25 -16.12
C HIS A 35 10.78 10.00 -16.32
N GLU A 36 11.38 9.02 -15.63
CA GLU A 36 12.84 8.73 -15.67
C GLU A 36 13.30 7.75 -16.76
N MET A 37 12.51 7.49 -17.81
CA MET A 37 13.00 6.73 -18.97
C MET A 37 14.21 7.40 -19.68
N GLY A 38 14.58 8.64 -19.29
CA GLY A 38 15.70 9.41 -19.85
C GLY A 38 16.85 9.82 -18.91
N ASN A 39 16.76 9.71 -17.57
CA ASN A 39 17.86 10.17 -16.71
C ASN A 39 17.93 9.42 -15.37
N ARG A 40 18.95 8.58 -15.19
CA ARG A 40 19.12 7.68 -14.04
C ARG A 40 19.68 8.41 -12.82
N ASN A 41 18.83 8.94 -11.95
CA ASN A 41 19.22 9.27 -10.58
C ASN A 41 18.87 8.11 -9.63
N LYS A 42 19.54 6.97 -9.81
CA LYS A 42 19.34 5.73 -9.01
C LYS A 42 19.46 5.94 -7.48
N GLY A 43 20.23 6.94 -7.03
CA GLY A 43 20.48 7.19 -5.61
C GLY A 43 19.26 7.65 -4.81
N THR A 44 18.45 8.57 -5.35
CA THR A 44 17.28 9.12 -4.65
C THR A 44 16.11 8.13 -4.65
N HIS A 45 15.94 7.38 -5.74
CA HIS A 45 14.95 6.30 -5.83
C HIS A 45 15.24 5.16 -4.85
N GLY A 46 16.52 4.83 -4.62
CA GLY A 46 16.92 3.82 -3.65
C GLY A 46 16.57 4.20 -2.21
N ILE A 47 16.67 5.49 -1.86
CA ILE A 47 16.30 5.99 -0.51
C ILE A 47 14.78 5.97 -0.34
N LYS A 48 14.01 6.54 -1.27
CA LYS A 48 12.53 6.52 -1.21
C LYS A 48 11.98 5.09 -1.15
N TYR A 49 12.56 4.17 -1.91
CA TYR A 49 12.13 2.77 -1.87
C TYR A 49 12.36 2.13 -0.49
N LYS A 50 13.52 2.36 0.15
CA LYS A 50 13.78 1.86 1.50
C LYS A 50 12.81 2.42 2.54
N GLU A 51 12.41 3.69 2.41
CA GLU A 51 11.40 4.30 3.28
C GLU A 51 10.03 3.62 3.11
N ILE A 52 9.60 3.37 1.87
CA ILE A 52 8.36 2.64 1.57
C ILE A 52 8.41 1.23 2.19
N GLU A 53 9.51 0.49 2.03
CA GLU A 53 9.67 -0.84 2.62
C GLU A 53 9.60 -0.80 4.15
N THR A 54 10.23 0.19 4.78
CA THR A 54 10.20 0.37 6.23
C THR A 54 8.78 0.66 6.71
N ASP A 55 8.05 1.54 6.02
CA ASP A 55 6.67 1.86 6.37
C ASP A 55 5.73 0.67 6.14
N MET A 56 5.94 -0.13 5.08
CA MET A 56 5.22 -1.38 4.83
C MET A 56 5.45 -2.42 5.93
N GLN A 57 6.70 -2.58 6.40
CA GLN A 57 7.01 -3.45 7.53
C GLN A 57 6.31 -2.99 8.80
N ALA A 58 6.32 -1.69 9.09
CA ALA A 58 5.60 -1.13 10.23
C ALA A 58 4.08 -1.37 10.13
N LEU A 59 3.49 -1.30 8.93
CA LEU A 59 2.08 -1.61 8.72
C LEU A 59 1.80 -3.09 8.99
N VAL A 60 2.62 -4.01 8.49
CA VAL A 60 2.46 -5.45 8.74
C VAL A 60 2.56 -5.76 10.23
N GLN A 61 3.53 -5.17 10.93
CA GLN A 61 3.66 -5.32 12.38
C GLN A 61 2.39 -4.84 13.10
N LEU A 62 1.89 -3.65 12.73
CA LEU A 62 0.68 -3.09 13.32
C LEU A 62 -0.57 -3.96 13.11
N VAL A 63 -0.66 -4.65 11.96
CA VAL A 63 -1.77 -5.59 11.68
C VAL A 63 -1.68 -6.85 12.54
N LEU A 64 -0.46 -7.31 12.83
CA LEU A 64 -0.21 -8.51 13.64
C LEU A 64 -0.30 -8.26 15.14
N GLU A 65 -0.28 -7.00 15.59
CA GLU A 65 -0.51 -6.65 17.00
C GLU A 65 -1.91 -7.13 17.45
N GLU A 66 -1.93 -8.03 18.43
CA GLU A 66 -3.14 -8.54 19.08
C GLU A 66 -3.70 -7.49 20.05
N THR A 67 -4.30 -6.45 19.50
CA THR A 67 -5.16 -5.52 20.22
C THR A 67 -6.62 -5.87 19.94
N ASN A 68 -7.48 -5.83 20.96
CA ASN A 68 -8.93 -6.03 20.84
C ASN A 68 -9.69 -4.73 20.52
N GLU A 69 -8.98 -3.65 20.22
CA GLU A 69 -9.56 -2.30 20.05
C GLU A 69 -10.14 -2.10 18.65
N ILE A 70 -9.63 -2.82 17.65
CA ILE A 70 -10.12 -2.80 16.26
C ILE A 70 -10.27 -4.22 15.73
N ASP A 71 -11.39 -4.46 15.03
CA ASP A 71 -11.67 -5.72 14.35
C ASP A 71 -10.54 -6.11 13.37
N SER A 72 -10.11 -7.36 13.45
CA SER A 72 -9.00 -7.88 12.63
C SER A 72 -9.25 -7.71 11.12
N ASN A 73 -10.50 -7.84 10.64
CA ASN A 73 -10.81 -7.63 9.22
C ASN A 73 -10.58 -6.18 8.79
N ILE A 74 -10.77 -5.22 9.71
CA ILE A 74 -10.50 -3.81 9.43
C ILE A 74 -8.99 -3.56 9.35
N LYS A 75 -8.19 -4.16 10.26
CA LYS A 75 -6.72 -4.14 10.16
C LYS A 75 -6.24 -4.72 8.83
N GLN A 76 -6.78 -5.89 8.44
CA GLN A 76 -6.45 -6.54 7.17
C GLN A 76 -6.87 -5.70 5.95
N THR A 77 -7.97 -4.93 6.05
CA THR A 77 -8.40 -4.03 4.97
C THR A 77 -7.37 -2.94 4.70
N PHE A 78 -6.78 -2.33 5.75
CA PHE A 78 -5.70 -1.37 5.57
C PHE A 78 -4.47 -1.98 4.87
N LEU A 79 -4.07 -3.19 5.28
CA LEU A 79 -2.97 -3.90 4.65
C LEU A 79 -3.26 -4.22 3.18
N MET A 80 -4.48 -4.63 2.87
CA MET A 80 -4.92 -4.93 1.51
C MET A 80 -4.85 -3.68 0.62
N VAL A 81 -5.33 -2.53 1.10
CA VAL A 81 -5.21 -1.25 0.38
C VAL A 81 -3.74 -0.90 0.10
N ALA A 82 -2.86 -1.00 1.10
CA ALA A 82 -1.43 -0.74 0.92
C ALA A 82 -0.78 -1.69 -0.11
N LYS A 83 -1.10 -2.99 -0.05
CA LYS A 83 -0.63 -3.99 -1.03
C LYS A 83 -1.12 -3.69 -2.44
N THR A 84 -2.36 -3.24 -2.61
CA THR A 84 -2.90 -2.83 -3.91
C THR A 84 -2.15 -1.60 -4.44
N CYS A 85 -1.94 -0.57 -3.61
CA CYS A 85 -1.11 0.60 -3.99
C CYS A 85 0.29 0.16 -4.41
N TYR A 86 0.88 -0.79 -3.69
CA TYR A 86 2.22 -1.30 -3.96
C TYR A 86 2.27 -2.00 -5.31
N TYR A 87 1.33 -2.91 -5.55
CA TYR A 87 1.20 -3.62 -6.80
C TYR A 87 1.06 -2.66 -8.00
N MET A 88 0.20 -1.65 -7.88
CA MET A 88 0.00 -0.64 -8.92
C MET A 88 1.27 0.19 -9.22
N ALA A 89 2.12 0.43 -8.23
CA ALA A 89 3.35 1.19 -8.43
C ALA A 89 4.46 0.39 -9.14
N PHE A 90 4.37 -0.94 -9.11
CA PHE A 90 5.41 -1.82 -9.63
C PHE A 90 5.12 -2.35 -11.03
N PHE A 91 3.84 -2.63 -11.33
CA PHE A 91 3.41 -3.16 -12.61
C PHE A 91 2.80 -2.04 -13.47
N ASP A 92 3.12 -2.03 -14.76
CA ASP A 92 2.47 -1.17 -15.74
C ASP A 92 1.01 -1.62 -16.01
N GLN A 93 0.24 -0.75 -16.67
CA GLN A 93 -1.17 -0.98 -16.93
C GLN A 93 -1.44 -2.21 -17.82
N GLU A 94 -0.52 -2.52 -18.74
CA GLU A 94 -0.65 -3.70 -19.61
C GLU A 94 -0.51 -4.98 -18.78
N THR A 95 0.54 -5.06 -17.96
CA THR A 95 0.78 -6.19 -17.05
C THR A 95 -0.37 -6.36 -16.05
N ILE A 96 -0.89 -5.26 -15.49
CA ILE A 96 -2.08 -5.30 -14.62
C ILE A 96 -3.29 -5.85 -15.37
N GLY A 97 -3.53 -5.41 -16.61
CA GLY A 97 -4.63 -5.90 -17.44
C GLY A 97 -4.57 -7.41 -17.69
N VAL A 98 -3.38 -7.93 -18.00
CA VAL A 98 -3.15 -9.38 -18.15
C VAL A 98 -3.43 -10.13 -16.85
N HIS A 99 -2.96 -9.62 -15.71
CA HIS A 99 -3.19 -10.26 -14.42
C HIS A 99 -4.67 -10.24 -14.01
N ILE A 100 -5.40 -9.14 -14.28
CA ILE A 100 -6.86 -9.08 -14.07
C ILE A 100 -7.55 -10.12 -14.95
N SER A 101 -7.18 -10.20 -16.22
CA SER A 101 -7.78 -11.17 -17.14
C SER A 101 -7.67 -12.59 -16.62
N LYS A 102 -6.44 -12.96 -16.23
CA LYS A 102 -6.12 -14.29 -15.73
C LYS A 102 -6.82 -14.64 -14.42
N VAL A 103 -6.90 -13.70 -13.47
CA VAL A 103 -7.45 -14.00 -12.13
C VAL A 103 -8.97 -13.96 -12.11
N ILE A 104 -9.59 -13.11 -12.94
CA ILE A 104 -11.04 -12.86 -12.88
C ILE A 104 -11.82 -13.65 -13.94
N PHE A 105 -11.26 -13.84 -15.14
CA PHE A 105 -12.02 -14.39 -16.28
C PHE A 105 -11.56 -15.78 -16.73
N GLU A 106 -10.37 -16.23 -16.34
CA GLU A 106 -9.89 -17.58 -16.66
C GLU A 106 -10.22 -18.56 -15.51
N SER A 107 -10.61 -19.78 -15.86
CA SER A 107 -10.82 -20.85 -14.88
C SER A 107 -9.49 -21.39 -14.34
N VAL A 108 -9.49 -21.81 -13.07
CA VAL A 108 -8.33 -22.40 -12.37
C VAL A 108 -8.01 -23.81 -12.85
#